data_AF-A0A183BZ14-F1
#
_entry.id   AF-A0A183BZ14-F1
#
_cell.length_a   1.000
_cell.length_b   1.000
_cell.length_c   1.000
_cell.angle_alpha   90.00
_cell.angle_beta   90.00
_cell.angle_gamma   90.00
#
_symmetry.space_group_name_H-M   'P 1'
#
loop_
_entity.id
_entity.type
_entity.pdbx_description
1 polymer ?
#
loop_
_entity_poly.entity_id
_entity_poly.type
_entity_poly.pdbx_seq_one_letter_code
_entity_poly.pdbx_strand_id
1 'polypeptide(L)'
;MVDRLRNSEANTRRIQNVEACFGSGRTLLQAGRVLVGEGSLMKMCRKKAKARMFFLFNDLMVYGSIVLSKKRYSKQHVIPLEEVKLDNLEDEGDARYGWLIKTRTKSFVVYAATQGEKEQWMSHIRRCAEELINNGKVPPSDYAALWVPDKEATKCMCCQTSHFTVIQRRHHCRACGKVVCNGCSSKSFVLEGISKKPVRVCDTCYNKLCQGMRTQPIAQAMFGGGGGQRRDSSRSIAEYGGGVRGGAVDEHAVDSSDSDMEQTEQEEEEGQREQRNFCEQAEVSVLAGPPIF
;
A
#
# COMPACT_ATOMS: atom_id res chain seq x y z
N MET A 1 21.86 19.08 -4.38
CA MET A 1 22.56 17.79 -4.63
C MET A 1 22.08 17.12 -5.92
N VAL A 2 20.76 17.02 -6.15
CA VAL A 2 20.15 16.42 -7.36
C VAL A 2 20.65 17.05 -8.67
N ASP A 3 20.77 18.38 -8.74
CA ASP A 3 21.18 19.05 -9.98
C ASP A 3 22.62 18.77 -10.42
N ARG A 4 23.52 18.47 -9.47
CA ARG A 4 24.91 18.08 -9.78
C ARG A 4 25.02 16.67 -10.34
N LEU A 5 24.05 15.81 -10.03
CA LEU A 5 24.03 14.40 -10.47
C LEU A 5 23.23 14.21 -11.77
N ARG A 6 22.40 15.20 -12.13
CA ARG A 6 21.58 15.17 -13.34
C ARG A 6 22.44 14.92 -14.56
N ASN A 7 22.08 13.89 -15.33
CA ASN A 7 22.79 13.46 -16.54
C ASN A 7 24.28 13.08 -16.35
N SER A 8 24.73 12.85 -15.10
CA SER A 8 26.09 12.35 -14.87
C SER A 8 26.21 10.87 -15.24
N GLU A 9 27.40 10.44 -15.67
CA GLU A 9 27.67 9.01 -15.91
C GLU A 9 27.49 8.17 -14.64
N ALA A 10 27.92 8.71 -13.49
CA ALA A 10 27.76 8.04 -12.20
C ALA A 10 26.29 7.78 -11.87
N ASN A 11 25.41 8.78 -12.07
CA ASN A 11 23.97 8.58 -11.90
C ASN A 11 23.41 7.56 -12.90
N THR A 12 23.80 7.65 -14.17
CA THR A 12 23.36 6.71 -15.22
C THR A 12 23.67 5.26 -14.84
N ARG A 13 24.90 4.98 -14.39
CA ARG A 13 25.30 3.65 -13.92
C ARG A 13 24.48 3.17 -12.72
N ARG A 14 24.21 4.06 -11.75
CA ARG A 14 23.36 3.73 -10.59
C ARG A 14 21.95 3.33 -11.02
N ILE A 15 21.32 4.05 -11.96
CA ILE A 15 19.98 3.70 -12.45
C ILE A 15 19.98 2.35 -13.19
N GLN A 16 20.97 2.11 -14.05
CA GLN A 16 21.11 0.84 -14.76
C GLN A 16 21.30 -0.35 -13.81
N ASN A 17 22.05 -0.16 -12.71
CA ASN A 17 22.20 -1.19 -11.68
C ASN A 17 20.84 -1.53 -11.04
N VAL A 18 20.01 -0.54 -10.73
CA VAL A 18 18.65 -0.77 -10.19
C VAL A 18 17.80 -1.55 -11.21
N GLU A 19 17.82 -1.19 -12.49
CA GLU A 19 17.10 -1.92 -13.54
C GLU A 19 17.53 -3.38 -13.63
N ALA A 20 18.84 -3.64 -13.64
CA ALA A 20 19.41 -4.98 -13.71
C ALA A 20 18.95 -5.87 -12.55
N CYS A 21 18.74 -5.31 -11.35
CA CYS A 21 18.23 -6.05 -10.20
C CYS A 21 16.79 -6.56 -10.39
N PHE A 22 15.96 -5.90 -11.21
CA PHE A 22 14.57 -6.32 -11.47
C PHE A 22 14.43 -7.37 -12.59
N GLY A 23 15.46 -7.56 -13.44
CA GLY A 23 15.38 -8.45 -14.60
C GLY A 23 14.45 -7.90 -15.67
N SER A 24 13.20 -8.36 -15.72
CA SER A 24 12.19 -8.00 -16.74
C SER A 24 11.29 -6.81 -16.34
N GLY A 25 11.84 -5.84 -15.60
CA GLY A 25 11.12 -4.65 -15.17
C GLY A 25 10.90 -3.64 -16.30
N ARG A 26 10.08 -2.61 -16.02
CA ARG A 26 10.00 -1.38 -16.81
C ARG A 26 11.34 -0.64 -16.75
N THR A 27 11.70 -0.01 -17.87
CA THR A 27 12.83 0.90 -17.97
C THR A 27 12.67 2.08 -17.02
N LEU A 28 13.69 2.27 -16.18
CA LEU A 28 13.90 3.37 -15.26
C LEU A 28 14.91 4.38 -15.80
N LEU A 29 15.77 4.05 -16.77
CA LEU A 29 16.69 5.03 -17.34
C LEU A 29 15.91 6.07 -18.18
N GLN A 30 16.04 7.35 -17.80
CA GLN A 30 15.43 8.47 -18.50
C GLN A 30 16.27 9.73 -18.32
N ALA A 31 16.34 10.59 -19.34
CA ALA A 31 17.04 11.87 -19.26
C ALA A 31 16.47 12.74 -18.13
N GLY A 32 17.35 13.37 -17.35
CA GLY A 32 16.97 14.20 -16.20
C GLY A 32 16.54 13.43 -14.94
N ARG A 33 16.38 12.11 -15.00
CA ARG A 33 16.05 11.28 -13.83
C ARG A 33 17.29 11.05 -12.97
N VAL A 34 17.14 11.19 -11.66
CA VAL A 34 18.22 11.03 -10.67
C VAL A 34 17.80 10.06 -9.58
N LEU A 35 18.66 9.10 -9.25
CA LEU A 35 18.46 8.24 -8.08
C LEU A 35 18.83 9.02 -6.81
N VAL A 36 17.80 9.36 -6.04
CA VAL A 36 17.88 10.18 -4.81
C VAL A 36 18.23 9.32 -3.60
N GLY A 37 17.67 8.12 -3.51
CA GLY A 37 17.93 7.22 -2.38
C GLY A 37 17.43 5.79 -2.64
N GLU A 38 17.95 4.84 -1.89
CA GLU A 38 17.53 3.44 -1.90
C GLU A 38 17.59 2.83 -0.50
N GLY A 39 16.73 1.87 -0.20
CA GLY A 39 16.69 1.26 1.14
C GLY A 39 15.57 0.25 1.32
N SER A 40 15.70 -0.58 2.35
CA SER A 40 14.67 -1.56 2.72
C SER A 40 13.67 -0.91 3.68
N LEU A 41 12.37 -1.03 3.39
CA LEU A 41 11.30 -0.63 4.30
C LEU A 41 10.37 -1.80 4.58
N MET A 42 9.82 -1.84 5.78
CA MET A 42 8.82 -2.83 6.17
C MET A 42 7.44 -2.38 5.68
N LYS A 43 6.96 -3.00 4.60
CA LYS A 43 5.66 -2.67 4.01
C LYS A 43 4.55 -3.49 4.65
N MET A 44 3.54 -2.84 5.22
CA MET A 44 2.36 -3.53 5.74
C MET A 44 1.56 -4.13 4.57
N CYS A 45 1.39 -5.44 4.63
CA CYS A 45 0.52 -6.20 3.72
C CYS A 45 -0.70 -6.71 4.50
N ARG A 46 -1.67 -7.32 3.80
CA ARG A 46 -2.92 -7.79 4.41
C ARG A 46 -2.74 -8.64 5.67
N LYS A 47 -1.74 -9.53 5.67
CA LYS A 47 -1.49 -10.51 6.74
C LYS A 47 -0.32 -10.15 7.68
N LYS A 48 0.78 -9.66 7.12
CA LYS A 48 2.01 -9.33 7.85
C LYS A 48 2.81 -8.25 7.15
N ALA A 49 3.64 -7.54 7.90
CA ALA A 49 4.66 -6.68 7.33
C ALA A 49 5.70 -7.53 6.59
N LYS A 50 6.21 -7.01 5.46
CA LYS A 50 7.26 -7.69 4.69
C LYS A 50 8.28 -6.66 4.20
N ALA A 51 9.56 -6.98 4.32
CA ALA A 51 10.64 -6.17 3.78
C ALA A 51 10.49 -6.02 2.25
N ARG A 52 10.69 -4.80 1.76
CA ARG A 52 10.67 -4.45 0.34
C ARG A 52 11.80 -3.47 0.10
N MET A 53 12.52 -3.65 -1.00
CA MET A 53 13.49 -2.64 -1.45
C MET A 53 12.74 -1.52 -2.16
N PHE A 54 13.01 -0.30 -1.73
CA PHE A 54 12.52 0.95 -2.30
C PHE A 54 13.67 1.72 -2.95
N PHE A 55 13.36 2.37 -4.05
CA PHE A 55 14.24 3.28 -4.79
C PHE A 55 13.47 4.58 -5.03
N LEU A 56 14.03 5.68 -4.56
CA LEU A 56 13.48 7.02 -4.77
C LEU A 56 14.24 7.69 -5.90
N PHE A 57 13.52 8.06 -6.94
CA PHE A 57 13.99 8.95 -7.98
C PHE A 57 13.36 10.34 -7.79
N ASN A 58 13.86 11.34 -8.49
CA ASN A 58 13.31 12.70 -8.43
C ASN A 58 11.89 12.83 -9.03
N ASP A 59 11.46 11.87 -9.85
CA ASP A 59 10.16 11.89 -10.53
C ASP A 59 9.27 10.67 -10.22
N LEU A 60 9.83 9.59 -9.67
CA LEU A 60 9.09 8.38 -9.33
C LEU A 60 9.68 7.65 -8.12
N MET A 61 8.87 6.81 -7.50
CA MET A 61 9.28 5.84 -6.51
C MET A 61 9.08 4.43 -7.08
N VAL A 62 10.08 3.56 -6.89
CA VAL A 62 10.02 2.15 -7.28
C VAL A 62 10.14 1.29 -6.04
N TYR A 63 9.38 0.19 -5.97
CA TYR A 63 9.64 -0.83 -4.97
C TYR A 63 9.44 -2.25 -5.49
N GLY A 64 10.10 -3.21 -4.85
CA GLY A 64 10.12 -4.62 -5.24
C GLY A 64 10.15 -5.59 -4.07
N SER A 65 9.74 -6.83 -4.32
CA SER A 65 9.92 -7.95 -3.38
C SER A 65 11.35 -8.45 -3.44
N ILE A 66 12.00 -8.57 -2.29
CA ILE A 66 13.37 -9.10 -2.16
C ILE A 66 13.34 -10.60 -2.47
N VAL A 67 14.23 -11.04 -3.34
CA VAL A 67 14.46 -12.45 -3.65
C VAL A 67 15.74 -12.88 -2.93
N LEU A 68 15.69 -13.99 -2.20
CA LEU A 68 16.76 -14.45 -1.29
C LEU A 68 18.13 -14.64 -2.00
N SER A 69 18.15 -14.85 -3.32
CA SER A 69 19.40 -14.91 -4.09
C SER A 69 19.93 -13.51 -4.45
N LYS A 70 21.05 -13.15 -3.79
CA LYS A 70 21.97 -12.03 -4.04
C LYS A 70 21.49 -10.95 -5.04
N LYS A 71 20.86 -9.89 -4.51
CA LYS A 71 20.56 -8.60 -5.17
C LYS A 71 19.50 -8.61 -6.28
N ARG A 72 18.58 -9.58 -6.29
CA ARG A 72 17.43 -9.55 -7.23
C ARG A 72 16.13 -9.11 -6.57
N TYR A 73 15.32 -8.39 -7.34
CA TYR A 73 14.00 -7.93 -6.94
C TYR A 73 12.95 -8.40 -7.94
N SER A 74 11.75 -8.70 -7.45
CA SER A 74 10.60 -9.09 -8.27
C SER A 74 9.41 -8.18 -8.01
N LYS A 75 8.39 -8.27 -8.88
CA LYS A 75 7.13 -7.49 -8.76
C LYS A 75 7.43 -5.99 -8.67
N GLN A 76 8.10 -5.47 -9.69
CA GLN A 76 8.44 -4.05 -9.79
C GLN A 76 7.14 -3.23 -9.77
N HIS A 77 7.05 -2.31 -8.80
CA HIS A 77 5.98 -1.34 -8.70
C HIS A 77 6.57 0.05 -8.93
N VAL A 78 6.09 0.76 -9.94
CA VAL A 78 6.53 2.11 -10.30
C VAL A 78 5.40 3.09 -10.01
N ILE A 79 5.67 4.10 -9.18
CA ILE A 79 4.69 5.10 -8.73
C ILE A 79 5.24 6.49 -9.06
N PRO A 80 4.59 7.26 -9.94
CA PRO A 80 4.98 8.66 -10.18
C PRO A 80 4.82 9.48 -8.90
N LEU A 81 5.80 10.34 -8.59
CA LEU A 81 5.80 11.07 -7.32
C LEU A 81 4.75 12.18 -7.27
N GLU A 82 4.31 12.71 -8.42
CA GLU A 82 3.19 13.66 -8.46
C GLU A 82 1.87 13.01 -7.96
N GLU A 83 1.82 11.69 -7.85
CA GLU A 83 0.65 10.94 -7.36
C GLU A 83 0.75 10.55 -5.88
N VAL A 84 1.83 10.93 -5.19
CA VAL A 84 2.11 10.49 -3.82
C VAL A 84 1.70 11.57 -2.82
N LYS A 85 0.91 11.18 -1.83
CA LYS A 85 0.69 11.96 -0.60
C LYS A 85 1.13 11.16 0.61
N LEU A 86 1.79 11.83 1.55
CA LEU A 86 2.29 11.21 2.77
C LEU A 86 1.51 11.71 3.99
N ASP A 87 1.09 10.78 4.84
CA ASP A 87 0.59 11.09 6.18
C ASP A 87 1.48 10.40 7.23
N ASN A 88 1.90 11.14 8.24
CA ASN A 88 2.64 10.57 9.36
C ASN A 88 1.74 9.61 10.15
N LEU A 89 2.30 8.51 10.66
CA LEU A 89 1.65 7.68 11.65
C LEU A 89 2.33 7.86 13.00
N GLU A 90 1.52 7.89 14.04
CA GLU A 90 1.98 7.85 15.43
C GLU A 90 2.49 6.45 15.75
N ASP A 91 3.46 6.41 16.66
CA ASP A 91 4.04 5.15 17.12
C ASP A 91 3.07 4.49 18.11
N GLU A 92 2.74 3.22 17.87
CA GLU A 92 1.85 2.45 18.74
C GLU A 92 2.40 1.03 18.94
N GLY A 93 2.75 0.68 20.18
CA GLY A 93 3.38 -0.60 20.50
C GLY A 93 4.66 -0.85 19.67
N ASP A 94 4.69 -1.99 18.97
CA ASP A 94 5.80 -2.36 18.08
C ASP A 94 5.78 -1.65 16.72
N ALA A 95 4.66 -1.00 16.37
CA ALA A 95 4.51 -0.27 15.12
C ALA A 95 5.14 1.12 15.26
N ARG A 96 6.46 1.19 15.09
CA ARG A 96 7.24 2.43 15.21
C ARG A 96 7.79 2.92 13.88
N TYR A 97 7.95 4.24 13.78
CA TYR A 97 8.53 4.91 12.63
C TYR A 97 7.74 4.65 11.34
N GLY A 98 6.42 4.63 11.46
CA GLY A 98 5.48 4.39 10.36
C GLY A 98 5.01 5.65 9.64
N TRP A 99 4.68 5.52 8.36
CA TRP A 99 3.90 6.52 7.61
C TRP A 99 3.04 5.87 6.51
N LEU A 100 1.97 6.55 6.15
CA LEU A 100 1.07 6.15 5.08
C LEU A 100 1.49 6.81 3.76
N ILE A 101 1.73 5.98 2.74
CA ILE A 101 1.91 6.39 1.35
C ILE A 101 0.56 6.22 0.63
N LYS A 102 -0.05 7.35 0.28
CA LYS A 102 -1.28 7.39 -0.53
C LYS A 102 -0.92 7.49 -2.01
N THR A 103 -1.55 6.66 -2.84
CA THR A 103 -1.40 6.69 -4.31
C THR A 103 -2.75 6.50 -4.99
N ARG A 104 -2.84 6.75 -6.31
CA ARG A 104 -4.08 6.54 -7.07
C ARG A 104 -4.58 5.11 -7.03
N THR A 105 -3.67 4.14 -7.19
CA THR A 105 -4.04 2.73 -7.39
C THR A 105 -3.97 1.90 -6.11
N LYS A 106 -3.06 2.22 -5.20
CA LYS A 106 -2.87 1.46 -3.96
C LYS A 106 -2.16 2.27 -2.87
N SER A 107 -2.90 2.59 -1.81
CA SER A 107 -2.32 3.19 -0.61
C SER A 107 -1.82 2.11 0.34
N PHE A 108 -0.72 2.38 1.06
CA PHE A 108 -0.11 1.40 1.97
C PHE A 108 0.76 2.07 3.03
N VAL A 109 0.89 1.40 4.17
CA VAL A 109 1.78 1.78 5.26
C VAL A 109 3.15 1.15 5.08
N VAL A 110 4.18 1.91 5.42
CA VAL A 110 5.56 1.44 5.55
C VAL A 110 6.15 1.89 6.88
N TYR A 111 7.16 1.17 7.35
CA TYR A 111 7.94 1.47 8.55
C TYR A 111 9.43 1.43 8.20
N ALA A 112 10.18 2.39 8.75
CA ALA A 112 11.64 2.41 8.68
C ALA A 112 12.26 1.72 9.92
N ALA A 113 13.56 1.44 9.91
CA ALA A 113 14.23 0.85 11.06
C ALA A 113 14.47 1.89 12.17
N THR A 114 14.65 3.16 11.78
CA THR A 114 14.88 4.27 12.72
C THR A 114 14.02 5.49 12.41
N GLN A 115 13.85 6.36 13.40
CA GLN A 115 13.20 7.66 13.23
C GLN A 115 13.94 8.54 12.20
N GLY A 116 15.28 8.53 12.22
CA GLY A 116 16.09 9.29 11.27
C GLY A 116 15.87 8.85 9.82
N GLU A 117 15.78 7.54 9.58
CA GLU A 117 15.45 7.02 8.24
C GLU A 117 14.04 7.45 7.81
N LYS A 118 13.03 7.34 8.69
CA LYS A 118 11.66 7.80 8.41
C LYS A 118 11.65 9.26 7.97
N GLU A 119 12.29 10.13 8.74
CA GLU A 119 12.33 11.58 8.47
C GLU A 119 12.99 11.88 7.13
N GLN A 120 14.11 11.22 6.83
CA GLN A 120 14.82 11.39 5.57
C GLN A 120 13.99 10.91 4.37
N TRP A 121 13.38 9.72 4.44
CA TRP A 121 12.50 9.21 3.39
C TRP A 121 11.33 10.15 3.13
N MET A 122 10.61 10.55 4.19
CA MET A 122 9.46 11.43 4.06
C MET A 122 9.85 12.81 3.52
N SER A 123 10.95 13.38 3.99
CA SER A 123 11.48 14.66 3.53
C SER A 123 11.86 14.63 2.05
N HIS A 124 12.63 13.61 1.62
CA HIS A 124 13.04 13.47 0.23
C HIS A 124 11.87 13.23 -0.73
N ILE A 125 10.89 12.41 -0.35
CA ILE A 125 9.68 12.19 -1.15
C ILE A 125 8.90 13.50 -1.30
N ARG A 126 8.67 14.24 -0.21
CA ARG A 126 7.95 15.53 -0.25
C ARG A 126 8.65 16.52 -1.16
N ARG A 127 9.96 16.72 -0.97
CA ARG A 127 10.74 17.64 -1.79
C ARG A 127 10.63 17.32 -3.28
N CYS A 128 10.79 16.06 -3.66
CA CYS A 128 10.70 15.66 -5.07
C CYS A 128 9.27 15.84 -5.63
N ALA A 129 8.24 15.49 -4.86
CA ALA A 129 6.85 15.68 -5.27
C ALA A 129 6.49 17.18 -5.43
N GLU A 130 6.94 18.03 -4.51
CA GLU A 130 6.75 19.49 -4.57
C GLU A 130 7.47 20.11 -5.77
N GLU A 131 8.71 19.68 -6.06
CA GLU A 131 9.44 20.12 -7.25
C GLU A 131 8.66 19.79 -8.55
N LEU A 132 8.04 18.61 -8.64
CA LEU A 132 7.21 18.25 -9.80
C LEU A 132 5.96 19.14 -9.92
N ILE A 133 5.29 19.41 -8.79
CA ILE A 133 4.08 20.25 -8.76
C ILE A 133 4.42 21.69 -9.16
N ASN A 134 5.52 22.23 -8.64
CA ASN A 134 6.02 23.55 -9.01
C ASN A 134 6.40 23.64 -10.50
N ASN A 135 6.79 22.52 -11.10
CA ASN A 135 7.04 22.41 -12.54
C ASN A 135 5.77 22.10 -13.36
N GLY A 136 4.58 22.28 -12.78
CA GLY A 136 3.29 22.20 -13.49
C GLY A 136 2.59 20.85 -13.45
N LYS A 137 3.09 19.87 -12.68
CA LYS A 137 2.36 18.61 -12.46
C LYS A 137 1.17 18.82 -11.53
N VAL A 138 0.05 18.15 -11.83
CA VAL A 138 -1.18 18.25 -11.04
C VAL A 138 -1.36 17.00 -10.18
N PRO A 139 -1.45 17.14 -8.85
CA PRO A 139 -1.68 16.00 -7.97
C PRO A 139 -3.08 15.39 -8.18
N PRO A 140 -3.28 14.10 -7.87
CA PRO A 140 -4.59 13.47 -7.92
C PRO A 140 -5.58 14.12 -6.95
N SER A 141 -6.85 14.19 -7.38
CA SER A 141 -7.98 14.57 -6.52
C SER A 141 -8.38 13.46 -5.54
N ASP A 142 -8.07 12.20 -5.88
CA ASP A 142 -8.54 11.01 -5.16
C ASP A 142 -7.43 9.96 -5.05
N TYR A 143 -7.44 9.24 -3.94
CA TYR A 143 -6.45 8.22 -3.60
C TYR A 143 -7.14 6.92 -3.24
N ALA A 144 -6.50 5.78 -3.53
CA ALA A 144 -7.02 4.47 -3.16
C ALA A 144 -7.18 4.36 -1.63
N ALA A 145 -8.24 3.69 -1.19
CA ALA A 145 -8.45 3.43 0.24
C ALA A 145 -7.32 2.56 0.82
N LEU A 146 -6.89 2.89 2.05
CA LEU A 146 -6.06 1.99 2.84
C LEU A 146 -6.92 0.81 3.30
N TRP A 147 -6.44 -0.41 3.07
CA TRP A 147 -7.15 -1.61 3.49
C TRP A 147 -6.85 -1.92 4.94
N VAL A 148 -7.91 -2.23 5.69
CA VAL A 148 -7.79 -2.71 7.06
C VAL A 148 -7.08 -4.08 7.05
N PRO A 149 -6.00 -4.27 7.82
CA PRO A 149 -5.33 -5.56 7.97
C PRO A 149 -6.27 -6.68 8.42
N ASP A 150 -6.03 -7.90 7.94
CA ASP A 150 -6.92 -9.05 8.19
C ASP A 150 -7.04 -9.37 9.69
N LYS A 151 -5.96 -9.18 10.45
CA LYS A 151 -5.89 -9.45 11.89
C LYS A 151 -6.74 -8.49 12.71
N GLU A 152 -6.96 -7.27 12.24
CA GLU A 152 -7.79 -6.26 12.91
C GLU A 152 -9.29 -6.50 12.70
N ALA A 153 -9.66 -7.38 11.77
CA ALA A 153 -11.05 -7.70 11.47
C ALA A 153 -11.36 -9.17 11.77
N THR A 154 -11.95 -9.42 12.94
CA THR A 154 -12.48 -10.75 13.33
C THR A 154 -13.90 -11.00 12.82
N LYS A 155 -14.62 -9.94 12.46
CA LYS A 155 -15.98 -9.98 11.91
C LYS A 155 -16.18 -8.96 10.80
N CYS A 156 -17.21 -9.16 9.98
CA CYS A 156 -17.53 -8.27 8.86
C CYS A 156 -17.82 -6.84 9.34
N MET A 157 -17.10 -5.87 8.77
CA MET A 157 -17.23 -4.45 9.10
C MET A 157 -18.49 -3.78 8.51
N CYS A 158 -19.33 -4.53 7.79
CA CYS A 158 -20.62 -4.09 7.26
C CYS A 158 -21.77 -4.63 8.11
N CYS A 159 -21.99 -5.94 8.17
CA CYS A 159 -23.11 -6.50 8.94
C CYS A 159 -22.83 -6.65 10.43
N GLN A 160 -21.57 -6.67 10.86
CA GLN A 160 -21.17 -6.91 12.26
C GLN A 160 -21.62 -8.25 12.87
N THR A 161 -22.26 -9.12 12.06
CA THR A 161 -22.76 -10.44 12.49
C THR A 161 -21.89 -11.59 12.00
N SER A 162 -21.37 -11.52 10.77
CA SER A 162 -20.56 -12.62 10.21
C SER A 162 -19.15 -12.61 10.79
N HIS A 163 -18.80 -13.66 11.55
CA HIS A 163 -17.43 -13.90 12.02
C HIS A 163 -16.58 -14.55 10.94
N PHE A 164 -15.34 -14.09 10.77
CA PHE A 164 -14.44 -14.64 9.77
C PHE A 164 -13.76 -15.90 10.28
N THR A 165 -13.79 -16.95 9.47
CA THR A 165 -13.19 -18.26 9.72
C THR A 165 -12.47 -18.74 8.45
N VAL A 166 -11.96 -19.97 8.42
CA VAL A 166 -11.40 -20.57 7.20
C VAL A 166 -12.44 -20.66 6.08
N ILE A 167 -13.70 -20.98 6.45
CA ILE A 167 -14.83 -21.09 5.51
C ILE A 167 -15.42 -19.70 5.22
N GLN A 168 -15.65 -18.87 6.25
CA GLN A 168 -16.12 -17.51 6.07
C GLN A 168 -14.94 -16.58 5.77
N ARG A 169 -14.56 -16.53 4.49
CA ARG A 169 -13.38 -15.79 4.02
C ARG A 169 -13.55 -14.27 4.11
N ARG A 170 -12.43 -13.59 4.30
CA ARG A 170 -12.33 -12.12 4.29
C ARG A 170 -12.27 -11.58 2.87
N HIS A 171 -12.95 -10.47 2.61
CA HIS A 171 -12.82 -9.69 1.38
C HIS A 171 -12.62 -8.21 1.70
N HIS A 172 -11.89 -7.48 0.86
CA HIS A 172 -11.76 -6.03 1.00
C HIS A 172 -12.65 -5.29 0.00
N CYS A 173 -13.39 -4.30 0.49
CA CYS A 173 -14.02 -3.31 -0.38
C CYS A 173 -12.94 -2.40 -0.97
N ARG A 174 -12.81 -2.36 -2.32
CA ARG A 174 -11.78 -1.53 -2.97
C ARG A 174 -12.03 -0.03 -2.83
N ALA A 175 -13.29 0.38 -2.60
CA ALA A 175 -13.66 1.79 -2.46
C ALA A 175 -13.39 2.36 -1.06
N CYS A 176 -13.65 1.59 0.01
CA CYS A 176 -13.54 2.10 1.39
C CYS A 176 -12.51 1.39 2.28
N GLY A 177 -11.95 0.25 1.84
CA GLY A 177 -10.91 -0.49 2.57
C GLY A 177 -11.40 -1.43 3.67
N LYS A 178 -12.72 -1.45 3.96
CA LYS A 178 -13.34 -2.37 4.94
C LYS A 178 -13.10 -3.84 4.62
N VAL A 179 -12.94 -4.66 5.66
CA VAL A 179 -13.03 -6.13 5.58
C VAL A 179 -14.49 -6.56 5.68
N VAL A 180 -14.97 -7.29 4.69
CA VAL A 180 -16.38 -7.63 4.48
C VAL A 180 -16.54 -9.10 4.10
N CYS A 181 -17.67 -9.71 4.49
CA CYS A 181 -18.03 -11.06 4.04
C CYS A 181 -18.58 -11.02 2.61
N ASN A 182 -18.74 -12.20 2.00
CA ASN A 182 -19.24 -12.29 0.62
C ASN A 182 -20.65 -11.69 0.50
N GLY A 183 -21.52 -11.93 1.47
CA GLY A 183 -22.90 -11.43 1.48
C GLY A 183 -23.03 -9.90 1.47
N CYS A 184 -22.10 -9.19 2.10
CA CYS A 184 -22.09 -7.71 2.11
C CYS A 184 -21.30 -7.07 0.96
N SER A 185 -20.80 -7.88 0.02
CA SER A 185 -19.93 -7.41 -1.06
C SER A 185 -20.14 -8.19 -2.35
N SER A 186 -21.39 -8.52 -2.64
CA SER A 186 -21.77 -9.31 -3.83
C SER A 186 -21.54 -8.53 -5.14
N LYS A 187 -21.39 -7.21 -5.07
CA LYS A 187 -21.34 -6.32 -6.24
C LYS A 187 -19.93 -5.81 -6.58
N SER A 188 -19.77 -5.40 -7.83
CA SER A 188 -18.53 -4.83 -8.38
C SER A 188 -18.80 -3.49 -9.04
N PHE A 189 -17.84 -2.56 -8.96
CA PHE A 189 -17.94 -1.23 -9.57
C PHE A 189 -16.61 -0.84 -10.23
N VAL A 190 -16.64 -0.04 -11.30
CA VAL A 190 -15.43 0.49 -11.94
C VAL A 190 -14.96 1.71 -11.14
N LEU A 191 -13.86 1.56 -10.41
CA LEU A 191 -13.26 2.66 -9.64
C LEU A 191 -12.19 3.33 -10.50
N GLU A 192 -12.53 4.49 -11.06
CA GLU A 192 -11.60 5.30 -11.84
C GLU A 192 -10.32 5.60 -11.06
N GLY A 193 -9.17 5.54 -11.73
CA GLY A 193 -7.85 5.68 -11.11
C GLY A 193 -7.33 4.43 -10.37
N ILE A 194 -8.20 3.49 -10.00
CA ILE A 194 -7.80 2.22 -9.34
C ILE A 194 -7.76 1.06 -10.33
N SER A 195 -8.82 0.88 -11.12
CA SER A 195 -8.94 -0.22 -12.07
C SER A 195 -9.89 0.12 -13.20
N LYS A 196 -9.49 -0.22 -14.44
CA LYS A 196 -10.37 -0.14 -15.62
C LYS A 196 -11.45 -1.23 -15.63
N LYS A 197 -11.25 -2.32 -14.90
CA LYS A 197 -12.21 -3.42 -14.75
C LYS A 197 -13.01 -3.25 -13.46
N PRO A 198 -14.27 -3.73 -13.40
CA PRO A 198 -15.05 -3.74 -12.17
C PRO A 198 -14.31 -4.46 -11.03
N VAL A 199 -14.29 -3.84 -9.86
CA VAL A 199 -13.69 -4.40 -8.64
C VAL A 199 -14.73 -4.51 -7.54
N ARG A 200 -14.58 -5.51 -6.67
CA ARG A 200 -15.51 -5.76 -5.56
C ARG A 200 -15.61 -4.56 -4.62
N VAL A 201 -16.84 -4.14 -4.35
CA VAL A 201 -17.15 -3.10 -3.37
C VAL A 201 -18.20 -3.64 -2.41
N CYS A 202 -18.27 -3.12 -1.18
CA CYS A 202 -19.40 -3.45 -0.31
C CYS A 202 -20.67 -2.80 -0.84
N ASP A 203 -21.82 -3.36 -0.48
CA ASP A 203 -23.12 -2.92 -1.03
C ASP A 203 -23.41 -1.44 -0.72
N THR A 204 -22.97 -0.96 0.46
CA THR A 204 -23.03 0.47 0.81
C THR A 204 -22.24 1.35 -0.15
N CYS A 205 -21.02 0.94 -0.51
CA CYS A 205 -20.20 1.68 -1.47
C CYS A 205 -20.78 1.60 -2.88
N TYR A 206 -21.28 0.43 -3.29
CA TYR A 206 -21.93 0.27 -4.58
C TYR A 206 -23.10 1.25 -4.74
N ASN A 207 -24.01 1.29 -3.76
CA ASN A 207 -25.18 2.16 -3.81
C ASN A 207 -24.79 3.65 -3.87
N LYS A 208 -23.78 4.07 -3.09
CA LYS A 208 -23.27 5.45 -3.14
C LYS A 208 -22.68 5.79 -4.51
N LEU A 209 -21.85 4.90 -5.06
CA LEU A 209 -21.18 5.10 -6.34
C LEU A 209 -22.18 5.17 -7.51
N CYS A 210 -23.22 4.34 -7.50
CA CYS A 210 -24.31 4.42 -8.50
C CYS A 210 -25.09 5.74 -8.45
N GLN A 211 -25.06 6.44 -7.32
CA GLN A 211 -25.68 7.76 -7.14
C GLN A 211 -24.69 8.91 -7.41
N GLY A 212 -23.50 8.62 -7.95
CA GLY A 212 -22.45 9.61 -8.19
C GLY A 212 -21.80 10.17 -6.91
N MET A 213 -22.04 9.54 -5.74
CA MET A 213 -21.47 9.99 -4.48
C MET A 213 -20.07 9.43 -4.25
N ARG A 214 -19.18 10.27 -3.72
CA ARG A 214 -17.86 9.87 -3.24
C ARG A 214 -17.97 8.98 -2.00
N THR A 215 -17.23 7.87 -1.99
CA THR A 215 -17.11 7.03 -0.79
C THR A 215 -16.00 7.56 0.11
N GLN A 216 -16.25 7.66 1.41
CA GLN A 216 -15.20 8.00 2.38
C GLN A 216 -14.37 6.74 2.71
N PRO A 217 -13.06 6.74 2.42
CA PRO A 217 -12.16 5.68 2.86
C PRO A 217 -12.04 5.64 4.38
N ILE A 218 -11.93 4.46 4.97
CA ILE A 218 -11.80 4.30 6.43
C ILE A 218 -10.55 4.95 7.02
N ALA A 219 -9.57 5.33 6.20
CA ALA A 219 -8.29 5.89 6.64
C ALA A 219 -8.36 7.22 7.43
N GLN A 220 -9.54 7.64 7.89
CA GLN A 220 -9.73 8.69 8.90
C GLN A 220 -10.17 8.16 10.29
N ALA A 221 -10.62 6.91 10.41
CA ALA A 221 -11.22 6.40 11.66
C ALA A 221 -10.34 5.44 12.47
N MET A 222 -9.31 4.83 11.87
CA MET A 222 -8.41 3.88 12.57
C MET A 222 -7.06 4.49 12.96
N PHE A 223 -6.68 5.63 12.39
CA PHE A 223 -5.38 6.30 12.61
C PHE A 223 -5.53 7.79 12.93
N GLY A 224 -6.70 8.20 13.45
CA GLY A 224 -7.05 9.60 13.69
C GLY A 224 -7.99 9.74 14.87
N GLY A 225 -7.44 9.74 16.08
CA GLY A 225 -8.11 10.34 17.23
C GLY A 225 -8.01 11.86 17.12
N GLY A 226 -9.15 12.56 17.06
CA GLY A 226 -9.21 14.01 17.29
C GLY A 226 -9.62 14.85 16.08
N GLY A 227 -10.93 14.99 15.87
CA GLY A 227 -11.49 15.96 14.92
C GLY A 227 -13.01 15.98 14.96
N GLY A 228 -13.57 16.94 15.71
CA GLY A 228 -14.98 17.09 16.08
C GLY A 228 -16.04 16.66 15.07
N GLN A 229 -17.02 15.92 15.59
CA GLN A 229 -18.32 15.72 14.97
C GLN A 229 -18.95 17.06 14.60
N ARG A 230 -19.11 17.34 13.30
CA ARG A 230 -20.25 18.15 12.87
C ARG A 230 -21.42 17.22 12.68
N ARG A 231 -22.34 17.24 13.65
CA ARG A 231 -23.70 16.75 13.48
C ARG A 231 -24.33 17.59 12.37
N ASP A 232 -24.70 16.98 11.25
CA ASP A 232 -25.71 17.57 10.41
C ASP A 232 -27.03 16.85 10.68
N SER A 233 -27.96 17.63 11.21
CA SER A 233 -29.31 17.23 11.56
C SER A 233 -30.21 17.71 10.45
N SER A 234 -30.75 16.79 9.66
CA SER A 234 -31.91 17.10 8.81
C SER A 234 -32.68 15.84 8.39
N ARG A 235 -33.69 15.57 9.22
CA ARG A 235 -35.07 15.17 8.90
C ARG A 235 -35.36 13.90 8.07
N SER A 236 -36.11 13.05 8.76
CA SER A 236 -37.03 12.00 8.29
C SER A 236 -37.98 12.45 7.16
N ILE A 237 -38.23 11.55 6.20
CA ILE A 237 -39.57 11.29 5.64
C ILE A 237 -39.70 9.77 5.37
N ALA A 238 -40.91 9.28 5.60
CA ALA A 238 -41.39 7.91 5.71
C ALA A 238 -41.42 7.08 4.42
N GLU A 239 -41.43 5.76 4.65
CA GLU A 239 -42.22 4.69 4.01
C GLU A 239 -42.63 4.80 2.53
N TYR A 240 -42.32 3.76 1.76
CA TYR A 240 -43.32 3.02 0.96
C TYR A 240 -42.83 1.60 0.66
N GLY A 241 -43.70 0.62 0.90
CA GLY A 241 -43.46 -0.80 0.64
C GLY A 241 -43.67 -1.20 -0.82
N GLY A 242 -43.27 -2.44 -1.13
CA GLY A 242 -43.54 -3.10 -2.42
C GLY A 242 -42.59 -4.26 -2.67
N GLY A 243 -43.03 -5.49 -2.34
CA GLY A 243 -42.29 -6.70 -2.66
C GLY A 243 -42.57 -7.19 -4.08
N VAL A 244 -41.60 -7.86 -4.71
CA VAL A 244 -41.80 -8.86 -5.76
C VAL A 244 -40.72 -9.95 -5.67
N ARG A 245 -41.15 -11.19 -5.90
CA ARG A 245 -40.42 -12.46 -5.88
C ARG A 245 -39.45 -12.65 -7.05
N GLY A 246 -38.43 -13.47 -6.80
CA GLY A 246 -38.09 -14.63 -7.65
C GLY A 246 -37.07 -14.43 -8.78
N GLY A 247 -36.02 -15.25 -8.77
CA GLY A 247 -35.12 -15.46 -9.91
C GLY A 247 -33.78 -16.09 -9.50
N ALA A 248 -33.74 -17.41 -9.44
CA ALA A 248 -32.52 -18.21 -9.33
C ALA A 248 -31.77 -18.24 -10.67
N VAL A 249 -30.43 -18.32 -10.64
CA VAL A 249 -29.61 -19.22 -11.49
C VAL A 249 -28.17 -19.32 -10.94
N ASP A 250 -27.70 -20.56 -10.97
CA ASP A 250 -26.38 -21.21 -10.81
C ASP A 250 -25.12 -20.46 -11.25
N GLU A 251 -23.89 -20.95 -11.12
CA GLU A 251 -23.12 -21.78 -10.17
C GLU A 251 -21.68 -21.75 -10.77
N HIS A 252 -20.67 -22.03 -9.96
CA HIS A 252 -19.28 -22.40 -10.32
C HIS A 252 -18.31 -21.38 -10.93
N ALA A 253 -17.32 -21.00 -10.12
CA ALA A 253 -15.91 -21.20 -10.46
C ALA A 253 -15.09 -21.40 -9.17
N VAL A 254 -14.50 -22.59 -9.08
CA VAL A 254 -13.61 -23.10 -8.04
C VAL A 254 -12.23 -22.45 -8.08
N ASP A 255 -11.57 -22.27 -6.93
CA ASP A 255 -10.11 -22.46 -6.82
C ASP A 255 -9.65 -22.78 -5.37
N SER A 256 -8.91 -23.89 -5.33
CA SER A 256 -8.19 -24.74 -4.37
C SER A 256 -7.48 -24.06 -3.17
N SER A 257 -7.67 -24.54 -1.93
CA SER A 257 -6.78 -25.40 -1.07
C SER A 257 -5.35 -24.85 -0.89
N ASP A 258 -4.82 -24.46 0.28
CA ASP A 258 -4.88 -24.89 1.70
C ASP A 258 -4.20 -26.24 1.99
N SER A 259 -2.92 -26.15 2.36
CA SER A 259 -2.12 -27.05 3.19
C SER A 259 -0.92 -26.24 3.72
N ASP A 260 -0.32 -26.66 4.85
CA ASP A 260 0.89 -26.11 5.50
C ASP A 260 0.62 -25.29 6.78
N MET A 261 0.19 -25.99 7.85
CA MET A 261 -0.01 -25.42 9.19
C MET A 261 1.06 -25.84 10.23
N GLU A 262 2.05 -26.68 9.88
CA GLU A 262 3.03 -27.18 10.87
C GLU A 262 4.50 -26.87 10.54
N GLN A 263 4.79 -26.14 9.47
CA GLN A 263 6.17 -25.67 9.15
C GLN A 263 6.50 -24.28 9.71
N THR A 264 5.56 -23.61 10.38
CA THR A 264 5.64 -22.18 10.69
C THR A 264 6.51 -21.81 11.89
N GLU A 265 6.77 -22.71 12.83
CA GLU A 265 7.52 -22.38 14.06
C GLU A 265 9.05 -22.47 13.86
N GLN A 266 9.53 -23.38 13.01
CA GLN A 266 10.96 -23.47 12.67
C GLN A 266 11.40 -22.33 11.72
N GLU A 267 10.53 -21.90 10.79
CA GLU A 267 10.78 -20.73 9.93
C GLU A 267 10.79 -19.40 10.71
N GLU A 268 10.10 -19.32 11.85
CA GLU A 268 10.06 -18.15 12.72
C GLU A 268 11.37 -17.96 13.52
N GLU A 269 11.97 -19.04 14.03
CA GLU A 269 13.27 -18.95 14.72
C GLU A 269 14.45 -18.75 13.77
N GLU A 270 14.42 -19.39 12.60
CA GLU A 270 15.46 -19.23 11.57
C GLU A 270 15.43 -17.81 10.99
N GLY A 271 14.24 -17.25 10.74
CA GLY A 271 14.07 -15.86 10.30
C GLY A 271 14.59 -14.83 11.31
N GLN A 272 14.40 -15.06 12.61
CA GLN A 272 14.92 -14.18 13.67
C GLN A 272 16.43 -14.31 13.90
N ARG A 273 17.01 -15.48 13.60
CA ARG A 273 18.45 -15.73 13.68
C ARG A 273 19.18 -15.14 12.46
N GLU A 274 18.62 -15.26 11.27
CA GLU A 274 19.13 -14.62 10.06
C GLU A 274 19.04 -13.09 10.13
N GLN A 275 18.00 -12.54 10.78
CA GLN A 275 17.83 -11.11 10.99
C GLN A 275 18.89 -10.50 11.92
N ARG A 276 19.39 -11.28 12.89
CA ARG A 276 20.53 -10.89 13.74
C ARG A 276 21.87 -10.99 12.99
N ASN A 277 22.09 -12.09 12.25
CA ASN A 277 23.31 -12.29 11.47
C ASN A 277 23.46 -11.31 10.29
N PHE A 278 22.36 -10.86 9.67
CA PHE A 278 22.39 -9.85 8.63
C PHE A 278 22.76 -8.46 9.18
N CYS A 279 22.32 -8.15 10.41
CA CYS A 279 22.69 -6.92 11.11
C CYS A 279 24.20 -6.88 11.43
N GLU A 280 24.77 -8.00 11.86
CA GLU A 280 26.22 -8.14 12.14
C GLU A 280 27.09 -8.13 10.87
N GLN A 281 26.65 -8.73 9.76
CA GLN A 281 27.43 -8.74 8.51
C GLN A 281 27.35 -7.43 7.72
N ALA A 282 26.31 -6.62 7.93
CA ALA A 282 26.20 -5.28 7.34
C ALA A 282 27.22 -4.30 7.95
N GLU A 283 27.69 -4.52 9.19
CA GLU A 283 28.75 -3.70 9.80
C GLU A 283 30.13 -3.95 9.18
N VAL A 284 30.39 -5.14 8.64
CA VAL A 284 31.74 -5.54 8.17
C VAL A 284 32.04 -5.11 6.71
N SER A 285 31.02 -4.69 5.95
CA SER A 285 31.19 -4.31 4.53
C SER A 285 31.17 -2.80 4.25
N VAL A 286 31.13 -1.97 5.29
CA VAL A 286 31.24 -0.49 5.20
C VAL A 286 32.72 -0.08 5.19
N LEU A 287 33.47 -0.47 4.16
CA LEU A 287 34.77 0.13 3.84
C LEU A 287 34.87 0.39 2.32
N ALA A 288 34.05 1.33 1.83
CA ALA A 288 34.38 2.24 0.71
C ALA A 288 33.18 3.14 0.36
N GLY A 289 33.15 4.34 0.94
CA GLY A 289 32.28 5.46 0.52
C GLY A 289 31.27 5.88 1.59
N PRO A 290 30.98 7.20 1.72
CA PRO A 290 29.97 7.64 2.67
C PRO A 290 28.60 7.11 2.26
N PRO A 291 27.73 6.80 3.21
CA PRO A 291 26.40 6.34 2.89
C PRO A 291 25.64 7.43 2.12
N ILE A 292 24.87 7.02 1.11
CA ILE A 292 23.69 7.80 0.70
C ILE A 292 22.50 7.26 1.50
N PHE A 293 22.72 7.02 2.80
CA PHE A 293 21.82 6.96 3.97
C PHE A 293 22.63 6.54 5.21
#